data_AF-A0AAE7M6K9-F1
#
_entry.id   AF-A0AAE7M6K9-F1
#
_cell.length_a   1.000
_cell.length_b   1.000
_cell.length_c   1.000
_cell.angle_alpha   90.00
_cell.angle_beta   90.00
_cell.angle_gamma   90.00
#
_symmetry.space_group_name_H-M   'P 1'
#
loop_
_entity.id
_entity.type
_entity.pdbx_description
1 polymer ?
#
loop_
_entity_poly.entity_id
_entity_poly.type
_entity_poly.pdbx_seq_one_letter_code
_entity_poly.pdbx_strand_id
1 'polypeptide(L)'
;MSLVEVLVSSVLLASSSSAALAVWSQAGVAVQRSSQLEERANQLERQRLATHRWLASLDDGVALLDPAADCAFAAGAVAAAADQALPLPDGAERRWVAAAEGAGLWLELEHGTARRRQLFSAAAYGLCQP
;
A
#
# COMPACT_ATOMS: atom_id res chain seq x y z
N MET A 1 -21.66 -54.74 18.85
CA MET A 1 -21.20 -54.07 17.62
C MET A 1 -21.66 -54.87 16.42
N SER A 2 -22.59 -54.33 15.65
CA SER A 2 -23.04 -54.93 14.40
C SER A 2 -22.22 -54.41 13.21
N LEU A 3 -22.17 -55.16 12.10
CA LEU A 3 -21.57 -54.72 10.84
C LEU A 3 -22.16 -53.39 10.33
N VAL A 4 -23.45 -53.17 10.59
CA VAL A 4 -24.16 -51.94 10.21
C VAL A 4 -23.65 -50.73 11.00
N GLU A 5 -23.40 -50.86 12.30
CA GLU A 5 -22.82 -49.77 13.12
C GLU A 5 -21.43 -49.36 12.63
N VAL A 6 -20.60 -50.32 12.22
CA VAL A 6 -19.25 -50.06 11.71
C VAL A 6 -19.32 -49.32 10.37
N LEU A 7 -20.22 -49.74 9.47
CA LEU A 7 -20.42 -49.06 8.18
C LEU A 7 -20.94 -47.64 8.34
N VAL A 8 -21.91 -47.42 9.24
CA VAL A 8 -22.42 -46.07 9.51
C VAL A 8 -21.32 -45.20 10.11
N SER A 9 -20.56 -45.72 11.06
CA SER A 9 -19.46 -44.99 11.70
C SER A 9 -18.34 -44.64 10.72
N SER A 10 -18.00 -45.54 9.79
CA SER A 10 -16.96 -45.28 8.79
C SER A 10 -17.41 -44.25 7.75
N VAL A 11 -18.67 -44.27 7.32
CA VAL A 11 -19.24 -43.26 6.42
C VAL A 11 -19.30 -41.88 7.10
N LEU A 12 -19.73 -41.82 8.36
CA LEU A 12 -19.72 -40.58 9.14
C LEU A 12 -18.30 -40.04 9.33
N LEU A 13 -17.34 -40.91 9.62
CA LEU A 13 -15.94 -40.52 9.74
C LEU A 13 -15.36 -40.02 8.41
N ALA A 14 -15.63 -40.72 7.31
CA ALA A 14 -15.13 -40.35 5.98
C ALA A 14 -15.71 -39.02 5.51
N SER A 15 -17.02 -38.80 5.71
CA SER A 15 -17.68 -37.54 5.36
C SER A 15 -17.19 -36.38 6.23
N SER A 16 -17.06 -36.58 7.55
CA SER A 16 -16.52 -35.57 8.47
C SER A 16 -15.09 -35.19 8.13
N SER A 17 -14.25 -36.19 7.81
CA SER A 17 -12.85 -35.97 7.42
C SER A 17 -12.74 -35.21 6.10
N SER A 18 -13.60 -35.53 5.13
CA SER A 18 -13.64 -34.83 3.84
C SER A 18 -14.08 -33.37 4.00
N ALA A 19 -15.10 -33.12 4.83
CA ALA A 19 -15.54 -31.76 5.16
C ALA A 19 -14.44 -30.98 5.88
N ALA A 20 -13.75 -31.59 6.84
CA ALA A 20 -12.63 -30.96 7.55
C ALA A 20 -11.49 -30.59 6.59
N LEU A 21 -11.08 -31.50 5.70
CA LEU A 21 -10.05 -31.22 4.70
C LEU A 21 -10.44 -30.08 3.75
N ALA A 22 -11.71 -30.02 3.34
CA ALA A 22 -12.19 -28.91 2.51
C ALA A 22 -12.04 -27.57 3.22
N VAL A 23 -12.43 -27.48 4.50
CA VAL A 23 -12.28 -26.26 5.32
C VAL A 23 -10.81 -25.87 5.50
N TRP A 24 -9.92 -26.84 5.79
CA TRP A 24 -8.49 -26.57 5.92
C TRP A 24 -7.86 -26.08 4.62
N SER A 25 -8.26 -26.63 3.46
CA SER A 25 -7.75 -26.15 2.17
C SER A 25 -8.19 -24.71 1.88
N GLN A 26 -9.45 -24.37 2.19
CA GLN A 26 -9.97 -23.01 2.04
C GLN A 26 -9.24 -22.04 2.98
N ALA A 27 -9.02 -22.43 4.24
CA ALA A 27 -8.25 -21.65 5.19
C ALA A 27 -6.81 -21.43 4.70
N GLY A 28 -6.17 -22.46 4.14
CA GLY A 28 -4.83 -22.35 3.55
C GLY A 28 -4.76 -21.32 2.42
N VAL A 29 -5.72 -21.34 1.49
CA VAL A 29 -5.81 -20.36 0.40
C VAL A 29 -6.06 -18.95 0.95
N ALA A 30 -6.92 -18.81 1.96
CA ALA A 30 -7.19 -17.51 2.58
C ALA A 30 -5.95 -16.92 3.25
N VAL A 31 -5.19 -17.73 3.99
CA VAL A 31 -3.92 -17.32 4.61
C VAL A 31 -2.92 -16.85 3.56
N GLN A 32 -2.73 -17.62 2.49
CA GLN A 32 -1.81 -17.24 1.41
C GLN A 32 -2.20 -15.90 0.76
N ARG A 33 -3.50 -15.67 0.51
CA ARG A 33 -3.99 -14.39 -0.01
C ARG A 33 -3.75 -13.24 0.97
N SER A 34 -3.99 -13.47 2.26
CA SER A 34 -3.73 -12.47 3.31
C SER A 34 -2.26 -12.07 3.35
N SER A 35 -1.35 -13.05 3.36
CA SER A 35 0.09 -12.80 3.37
C SER A 35 0.55 -12.02 2.12
N GLN A 36 -0.02 -12.32 0.95
CA GLN A 36 0.28 -11.55 -0.27
C GLN A 36 -0.21 -10.11 -0.18
N LEU A 37 -1.41 -9.86 0.39
CA LEU A 37 -1.92 -8.50 0.59
C LEU A 37 -1.08 -7.71 1.59
N GLU A 38 -0.66 -8.37 2.68
CA GLU A 38 0.18 -7.78 3.71
C GLU A 38 1.55 -7.38 3.17
N GLU A 39 2.20 -8.25 2.39
CA GLU A 39 3.49 -7.93 1.75
C GLU A 39 3.36 -6.70 0.84
N ARG A 40 2.31 -6.64 0.02
CA ARG A 40 2.03 -5.49 -0.85
C ARG A 40 1.79 -4.22 -0.04
N ALA A 41 1.00 -4.30 1.03
CA ALA A 41 0.76 -3.17 1.91
C ALA A 41 2.06 -2.67 2.58
N ASN A 42 2.94 -3.59 2.97
CA ASN A 42 4.25 -3.28 3.54
C ASN A 42 5.20 -2.64 2.52
N GLN A 43 5.15 -3.05 1.25
CA GLN A 43 5.89 -2.38 0.17
C GLN A 43 5.41 -0.93 -0.02
N LEU A 44 4.10 -0.70 -0.05
CA LEU A 44 3.55 0.66 -0.15
C LEU A 44 3.91 1.53 1.06
N GLU A 45 3.93 0.96 2.28
CA GLU A 45 4.33 1.70 3.48
C GLU A 45 5.82 2.06 3.45
N ARG A 46 6.69 1.13 3.02
CA ARG A 46 8.12 1.43 2.81
C ARG A 46 8.30 2.57 1.80
N GLN A 47 7.52 2.57 0.72
CA GLN A 47 7.56 3.64 -0.27
C GLN A 47 7.11 4.98 0.31
N ARG A 48 6.02 5.00 1.09
CA ARG A 48 5.53 6.20 1.80
C ARG A 48 6.61 6.78 2.71
N LEU A 49 7.26 5.93 3.52
CA LEU A 49 8.33 6.33 4.42
C LEU A 49 9.60 6.78 3.69
N ALA A 50 9.90 6.19 2.52
CA ALA A 50 10.97 6.65 1.66
C ALA A 50 10.67 8.06 1.11
N THR A 51 9.44 8.30 0.64
CA THR A 51 9.01 9.64 0.20
C THR A 51 9.11 10.68 1.31
N HIS A 52 8.67 10.35 2.52
CA HIS A 52 8.78 11.25 3.66
C HIS A 52 10.24 11.64 3.95
N ARG A 53 11.14 10.65 4.01
CA ARG A 53 12.57 10.89 4.25
C ARG A 53 13.23 11.68 3.13
N TRP A 54 12.86 11.39 1.89
CA TRP A 54 13.35 12.14 0.73
C TRP A 54 12.94 13.61 0.82
N LEU A 55 11.66 13.91 1.05
CA LEU A 55 11.18 15.29 1.18
C LEU A 55 11.85 16.03 2.36
N ALA A 56 12.07 15.33 3.48
CA ALA A 56 12.75 15.89 4.65
C ALA A 56 14.26 16.12 4.45
N SER A 57 14.86 15.49 3.43
CA SER A 57 16.29 15.65 3.10
C SER A 57 16.55 16.79 2.10
N LEU A 58 15.52 17.51 1.66
CA LEU A 58 15.67 18.61 0.72
C LEU A 58 16.06 19.87 1.49
N ASP A 59 17.32 20.29 1.36
CA ASP A 59 17.85 21.43 2.09
C ASP A 59 17.27 22.78 1.62
N ASP A 60 16.97 22.95 0.33
CA ASP A 60 16.46 24.22 -0.20
C ASP A 60 15.11 24.12 -0.94
N GLY A 61 14.64 22.93 -1.33
CA GLY A 61 13.27 22.70 -1.86
C GLY A 61 12.80 23.49 -3.09
N VAL A 62 13.51 24.54 -3.53
CA VAL A 62 13.02 25.58 -4.47
C VAL A 62 12.56 24.98 -5.79
N ALA A 63 13.26 23.94 -6.28
CA ALA A 63 12.93 23.28 -7.55
C ALA A 63 11.61 22.48 -7.52
N LEU A 64 11.08 22.17 -6.33
CA LEU A 64 9.82 21.44 -6.16
C LEU A 64 8.62 22.35 -5.91
N LEU A 65 8.85 23.64 -5.68
CA LEU A 65 7.80 24.60 -5.41
C LEU A 65 7.29 25.22 -6.71
N ASP A 66 6.01 25.60 -6.70
CA ASP A 66 5.42 26.39 -7.78
C ASP A 66 5.84 27.85 -7.60
N PRO A 67 6.59 28.46 -8.54
CA PRO A 67 7.00 29.86 -8.41
C PRO A 67 5.83 30.84 -8.50
N ALA A 68 4.66 30.42 -8.98
CA ALA A 68 3.47 31.26 -9.10
C ALA A 68 2.57 31.21 -7.85
N ALA A 69 2.85 30.31 -6.90
CA ALA A 69 2.03 30.10 -5.72
C ALA A 69 2.88 30.12 -4.44
N ASP A 70 2.35 30.76 -3.39
CA ASP A 70 3.07 30.88 -2.14
C ASP A 70 3.12 29.52 -1.42
N CYS A 71 4.33 29.01 -1.15
CA CYS A 71 4.58 27.79 -0.38
C CYS A 71 3.80 26.54 -0.88
N ALA A 72 3.61 26.42 -2.20
CA ALA A 72 2.91 25.27 -2.80
C ALA A 72 3.86 24.38 -3.59
N PHE A 73 3.63 23.06 -3.55
CA PHE A 73 4.34 22.13 -4.42
C PHE A 73 3.87 22.24 -5.86
N ALA A 74 4.80 22.26 -6.81
CA ALA A 74 4.53 22.03 -8.22
C ALA A 74 4.36 20.52 -8.46
N ALA A 75 3.12 20.04 -8.62
CA ALA A 75 2.81 18.61 -8.74
C ALA A 75 3.65 17.89 -9.81
N GLY A 76 3.85 18.51 -10.97
CA GLY A 76 4.67 17.96 -12.05
C GLY A 76 6.15 17.84 -11.69
N ALA A 77 6.71 18.85 -11.01
CA ALA A 77 8.10 18.84 -10.57
C ALA A 77 8.34 17.79 -9.47
N VAL A 78 7.43 17.70 -8.50
CA VAL A 78 7.47 16.68 -7.45
C VAL A 78 7.37 15.28 -8.05
N ALA A 79 6.46 15.05 -9.01
CA ALA A 79 6.33 13.76 -9.67
C ALA A 79 7.63 13.37 -10.40
N ALA A 80 8.17 14.27 -11.23
CA ALA A 80 9.38 14.01 -12.00
C ALA A 80 10.62 13.76 -11.11
N ALA A 81 10.75 14.51 -10.00
CA ALA A 81 11.84 14.32 -9.06
C ALA A 81 11.68 13.03 -8.25
N ALA A 82 10.46 12.70 -7.81
CA ALA A 82 10.17 11.46 -7.11
C ALA A 82 10.39 10.22 -7.99
N ASP A 83 10.09 10.28 -9.29
CA ASP A 83 10.34 9.20 -10.25
C ASP A 83 11.83 8.88 -10.39
N GLN A 84 12.70 9.89 -10.25
CA GLN A 84 14.15 9.71 -10.29
C GLN A 84 14.72 9.23 -8.94
N ALA A 85 14.24 9.79 -7.83
CA ALA A 85 14.81 9.55 -6.50
C ALA A 85 14.26 8.29 -5.81
N LEU A 86 13.02 7.90 -6.13
CA LEU A 86 12.25 6.90 -5.39
C LEU A 86 11.65 5.89 -6.36
N PRO A 87 12.46 4.92 -6.86
CA PRO A 87 11.96 3.88 -7.75
C PRO A 87 10.85 3.09 -7.07
N LEU A 88 9.84 2.72 -7.86
CA LEU A 88 8.71 1.95 -7.38
C LEU A 88 9.00 0.45 -7.48
N PRO A 89 8.43 -0.37 -6.57
CA PRO A 89 8.35 -1.80 -6.77
C PRO A 89 7.62 -2.14 -8.09
N ASP A 90 7.99 -3.25 -8.72
CA ASP A 90 7.32 -3.73 -9.92
C ASP A 90 5.81 -3.90 -9.69
N GLY A 91 4.99 -3.35 -10.59
CA GLY A 91 3.52 -3.41 -10.48
C GLY A 91 2.91 -2.45 -9.46
N ALA A 92 3.70 -1.60 -8.80
CA ALA A 92 3.20 -0.48 -8.00
C ALA A 92 3.04 0.77 -8.87
N GLU A 93 2.02 1.57 -8.56
CA GLU A 93 1.74 2.85 -9.19
C GLU A 93 1.85 3.97 -8.18
N ARG A 94 2.33 5.14 -8.63
CA ARG A 94 2.35 6.39 -7.86
C ARG A 94 1.63 7.48 -8.61
N ARG A 95 0.76 8.21 -7.91
CA ARG A 95 0.14 9.44 -8.40
C ARG A 95 0.29 10.55 -7.37
N TRP A 96 0.52 11.76 -7.87
CA TRP A 96 0.49 12.99 -7.09
C TRP A 96 -0.72 13.80 -7.52
N VAL A 97 -1.62 14.07 -6.58
CA VAL A 97 -2.88 14.77 -6.83
C VAL A 97 -2.94 16.01 -5.97
N ALA A 98 -3.26 17.17 -6.56
CA ALA A 98 -3.44 18.40 -5.79
C ALA A 98 -4.53 18.21 -4.73
N ALA A 99 -4.23 18.61 -3.49
CA ALA A 99 -5.25 18.73 -2.47
C ALA A 99 -6.13 19.96 -2.75
N ALA A 100 -7.39 19.91 -2.31
CA ALA A 100 -8.25 21.08 -2.35
C ALA A 100 -7.60 22.24 -1.56
N GLU A 101 -7.89 23.47 -1.96
CA GLU A 101 -7.50 24.70 -1.25
C GLU A 101 -5.97 24.89 -1.11
N GLY A 102 -5.16 24.25 -1.95
CA GLY A 102 -3.71 24.44 -1.93
C GLY A 102 -3.00 23.82 -0.72
N ALA A 103 -3.67 22.93 0.03
CA ALA A 103 -3.13 22.30 1.23
C ALA A 103 -1.91 21.36 0.99
N GLY A 104 -1.46 21.22 -0.26
CA GLY A 104 -0.34 20.37 -0.67
C GLY A 104 -0.73 19.34 -1.72
N LEU A 105 -0.03 18.21 -1.71
CA LEU A 105 -0.24 17.10 -2.64
C LEU A 105 -0.59 15.81 -1.90
N TRP A 106 -1.60 15.12 -2.37
CA TRP A 106 -1.87 13.73 -2.04
C TRP A 106 -0.91 12.84 -2.82
N LEU A 107 -0.09 12.09 -2.10
CA LEU A 107 0.58 10.91 -2.63
C LEU A 107 -0.40 9.74 -2.57
N GLU A 108 -0.76 9.20 -3.73
CA GLU A 108 -1.52 7.96 -3.86
C GLU A 108 -0.60 6.86 -4.38
N LEU A 109 -0.53 5.76 -3.63
CA LEU A 109 0.25 4.57 -3.96
C LEU A 109 -0.70 3.38 -4.06
N GLU A 110 -0.58 2.61 -5.14
CA GLU A 110 -1.39 1.43 -5.39
C GLU A 110 -0.52 0.24 -5.80
N HIS A 111 -0.86 -0.97 -5.35
CA HIS A 111 -0.25 -2.22 -5.82
C HIS A 111 -1.29 -3.36 -5.74
N GLY A 112 -1.94 -3.64 -6.89
CA GLY A 112 -3.12 -4.50 -6.93
C GLY A 112 -4.27 -3.89 -6.13
N THR A 113 -4.79 -4.62 -5.13
CA THR A 113 -5.86 -4.12 -4.24
C THR A 113 -5.35 -3.36 -3.01
N ALA A 114 -4.04 -3.35 -2.76
CA ALA A 114 -3.45 -2.58 -1.68
C ALA A 114 -3.34 -1.10 -2.08
N ARG A 115 -3.74 -0.20 -1.17
CA ARG A 115 -3.70 1.25 -1.40
C ARG A 115 -3.19 2.00 -0.17
N ARG A 116 -2.41 3.05 -0.41
CA ARG A 116 -1.96 4.00 0.60
C ARG A 116 -2.10 5.42 0.06
N ARG A 117 -2.54 6.33 0.94
CA ARG A 117 -2.72 7.74 0.61
C ARG A 117 -2.26 8.60 1.77
N GLN A 118 -1.50 9.65 1.48
CA GLN A 118 -1.04 10.62 2.47
C GLN A 118 -0.91 12.02 1.87
N LEU A 119 -1.24 13.04 2.66
CA LEU A 119 -1.04 14.44 2.31
C LEU A 119 0.38 14.89 2.68
N PHE A 120 1.02 15.61 1.76
CA PHE A 120 2.31 16.26 1.94
C PHE A 120 2.18 17.74 1.59
N SER A 121 2.64 18.63 2.45
CA SER A 121 2.67 20.08 2.20
C SER A 121 4.11 20.59 2.29
N ALA A 122 4.48 21.59 1.48
CA ALA A 122 5.83 22.12 1.47
C ALA A 122 6.23 22.71 2.84
N ALA A 123 5.30 23.40 3.50
CA ALA A 123 5.48 23.95 4.85
C ALA A 123 5.87 22.88 5.89
N ALA A 124 5.28 21.68 5.82
CA ALA A 124 5.56 20.60 6.78
C ALA A 124 7.00 20.07 6.69
N TYR A 125 7.70 20.37 5.60
CA TYR A 125 9.09 19.97 5.37
C TYR A 125 10.06 21.15 5.43
N GLY A 126 9.62 22.33 5.91
CA GLY A 126 10.49 23.50 6.04
C GLY A 126 10.96 24.09 4.71
N LEU A 127 10.31 23.71 3.59
CA LEU A 127 10.72 24.16 2.25
C LEU A 127 10.24 25.57 1.93
N CYS A 128 9.44 26.17 2.81
CA CYS A 128 8.92 27.51 2.65
C CYS A 128 9.71 28.49 3.50
N GLN A 129 10.01 29.66 2.94
CA GLN A 129 10.58 30.76 3.70
C GLN A 129 9.51 31.32 4.66
N PRO A 130 9.90 31.78 5.87
CA PRO A 130 9.00 32.42 6.82
C PRO A 130 8.51 33.79 6.35
#